data_AF-A0A5J4QBB3-F1
#
_entry.id   AF-A0A5J4QBB3-F1
#
_cell.length_a   1.000
_cell.length_b   1.000
_cell.length_c   1.000
_cell.angle_alpha   90.00
_cell.angle_beta   90.00
_cell.angle_gamma   90.00
#
_symmetry.space_group_name_H-M   'P 1'
#
loop_
_entity.id
_entity.type
_entity.pdbx_description
1 polymer ?
#
loop_
_entity_poly.entity_id
_entity_poly.type
_entity_poly.pdbx_seq_one_letter_code
_entity_poly.pdbx_strand_id
1 'polypeptide(L)'
;MKLIGQGGVWKIYKMTNQDNVLRIPQYLSKTSIDKFIENYKLIKDIGLLTLKRIEKSEVEGKIGIICDNVNCFDDKIYVTYNSLYSDS
;
A
#
# COMPACT_ATOMS: atom_id res chain seq x y z
N MET A 1 14.05 -6.40 7.95
CA MET A 1 13.47 -5.65 6.80
C MET A 1 14.40 -4.50 6.37
N LYS A 2 14.32 -3.98 5.13
CA LYS A 2 15.12 -2.81 4.68
C LYS A 2 14.22 -1.66 4.22
N LEU A 3 14.43 -0.44 4.72
CA LEU A 3 13.74 0.76 4.21
C LEU A 3 14.19 1.03 2.78
N ILE A 4 13.24 1.14 1.86
CA ILE A 4 13.51 1.38 0.42
C ILE A 4 12.90 2.67 -0.10
N GLY A 5 12.02 3.30 0.67
CA GLY A 5 11.41 4.56 0.28
C GLY A 5 10.50 5.15 1.34
N GLN A 6 10.19 6.42 1.15
CA GLN A 6 9.25 7.18 1.95
C GLN A 6 8.38 7.98 0.97
N GLY A 7 7.06 7.84 1.07
CA GLY A 7 6.12 8.48 0.15
C GLY A 7 4.88 8.94 0.89
N GLY A 8 4.59 10.24 0.84
CA GLY A 8 3.51 10.86 1.60
C GLY A 8 3.56 10.48 3.08
N VAL A 9 2.48 9.87 3.57
CA VAL A 9 2.34 9.43 4.97
C VAL A 9 2.88 8.01 5.24
N TRP A 10 3.57 7.37 4.30
CA TRP A 10 4.03 5.97 4.42
C TRP A 10 5.55 5.84 4.40
N LYS A 11 6.08 4.91 5.20
CA LYS A 11 7.43 4.35 5.06
C LYS A 11 7.31 2.97 4.41
N ILE A 12 8.15 2.70 3.42
CA ILE A 12 8.08 1.49 2.59
C ILE A 12 9.32 0.64 2.85
N TYR A 13 9.09 -0.60 3.29
CA TYR A 13 10.14 -1.55 3.60
C TYR A 13 10.07 -2.75 2.64
N LYS A 14 11.20 -3.13 2.07
CA LYS A 14 11.34 -4.39 1.33
C LYS A 14 11.44 -5.54 2.32
N MET A 15 10.61 -6.57 2.12
CA MET A 15 10.69 -7.82 2.85
C MET A 15 11.73 -8.72 2.20
N THR A 16 12.56 -9.39 2.99
CA THR A 16 13.76 -10.10 2.51
C THR A 16 13.46 -11.35 1.67
N ASN A 17 12.27 -11.96 1.85
CA ASN A 17 11.91 -13.26 1.25
C ASN A 17 10.61 -13.21 0.43
N GLN A 18 10.13 -12.02 0.04
CA GLN A 18 8.89 -11.87 -0.71
C GLN A 18 9.02 -10.72 -1.72
N ASP A 19 8.36 -10.82 -2.87
CA ASP A 19 8.17 -9.71 -3.82
C ASP A 19 7.16 -8.66 -3.31
N ASN A 20 6.96 -8.61 -1.99
CA ASN A 20 6.05 -7.71 -1.31
C ASN A 20 6.82 -6.62 -0.57
N VAL A 21 6.16 -5.49 -0.40
CA VAL A 21 6.60 -4.40 0.45
C VAL A 21 5.66 -4.23 1.63
N LEU A 22 6.23 -3.86 2.78
CA LEU A 22 5.49 -3.45 3.96
C LEU A 22 5.41 -1.92 3.99
N ARG A 23 4.20 -1.37 3.96
CA ARG A 23 3.91 0.05 4.13
C ARG A 23 3.48 0.32 5.56
N ILE A 24 4.22 1.18 6.25
CA ILE A 24 3.95 1.56 7.64
C ILE A 24 3.59 3.06 7.66
N PRO A 25 2.47 3.46 8.29
CA PRO A 25 2.11 4.86 8.39
C PRO A 25 3.11 5.60 9.29
N GLN A 26 3.54 6.79 8.89
CA GLN A 26 4.50 7.62 9.62
C GLN A 26 3.89 8.20 10.90
N TYR A 27 2.63 8.58 10.82
CA TYR A 27 1.84 9.05 11.95
C TYR A 27 0.88 7.93 12.31
N LEU A 28 1.02 7.38 13.52
CA LEU A 28 0.21 6.28 14.04
C LEU A 28 -1.26 6.69 14.13
N SER A 29 -1.99 6.55 13.02
CA SER A 29 -3.44 6.49 13.04
C SER A 29 -3.81 5.13 12.45
N LYS A 30 -4.31 4.22 13.30
CA LYS A 30 -4.89 2.94 12.84
C LYS A 30 -5.93 3.19 11.75
N THR A 31 -6.63 4.32 11.84
CA THR A 31 -7.57 4.87 10.86
C THR A 31 -7.01 4.95 9.44
N SER A 32 -5.72 5.24 9.27
CA SER A 32 -5.08 5.35 7.95
C SER A 32 -4.96 4.00 7.25
N ILE A 33 -4.78 2.91 8.00
CA ILE A 33 -4.66 1.55 7.44
C ILE A 33 -6.03 1.06 6.99
N ASP A 34 -7.04 1.19 7.85
CA ASP A 34 -8.37 0.66 7.58
C ASP A 34 -9.02 1.41 6.41
N LYS A 35 -8.91 2.75 6.36
CA LYS A 35 -9.35 3.54 5.21
C LYS A 35 -8.65 3.16 3.91
N PHE A 36 -7.34 2.89 3.96
CA PHE A 36 -6.61 2.49 2.76
C PHE A 36 -7.13 1.16 2.20
N ILE A 37 -7.40 0.19 3.09
CA ILE A 37 -7.95 -1.13 2.71
C ILE A 37 -9.37 -0.99 2.16
N GLU A 38 -10.21 -0.17 2.78
CA GLU A 38 -11.56 0.12 2.29
C GLU A 38 -11.55 0.70 0.88
N ASN A 39 -10.74 1.73 0.65
CA ASN A 39 -10.59 2.34 -0.67
C ASN A 39 -10.05 1.36 -1.72
N TYR A 40 -9.10 0.51 -1.33
CA TYR A 40 -8.62 -0.56 -2.20
C TYR A 40 -9.75 -1.51 -2.62
N LYS A 41 -10.62 -1.92 -1.68
CA LYS A 41 -11.77 -2.76 -2.00
C LYS A 41 -12.71 -2.07 -2.98
N LEU A 42 -13.03 -0.80 -2.75
CA LEU A 42 -13.86 -0.01 -3.67
C LEU A 42 -13.28 0.00 -5.09
N ILE A 43 -11.99 0.30 -5.25
CA ILE A 43 -11.29 0.31 -6.55
C ILE A 43 -11.34 -1.07 -7.21
N LYS A 44 -11.15 -2.14 -6.43
CA LYS A 44 -11.19 -3.51 -6.92
C LYS A 44 -12.60 -3.92 -7.37
N ASP A 45 -13.62 -3.54 -6.61
CA ASP A 45 -15.02 -3.89 -6.87
C ASP A 45 -15.56 -3.22 -8.13
N ILE A 46 -15.09 -2.00 -8.46
CA ILE A 46 -15.41 -1.32 -9.73
C ILE A 46 -14.60 -1.85 -10.93
N GLY A 47 -13.73 -2.85 -10.72
CA GLY A 47 -12.96 -3.50 -11.77
C GLY A 47 -11.78 -2.71 -12.30
N LEU A 48 -11.32 -1.67 -11.59
CA LEU A 48 -10.13 -0.91 -11.99
C LEU A 48 -8.85 -1.70 -11.70
N LEU A 49 -7.85 -1.51 -12.56
CA LEU A 49 -6.55 -2.12 -12.38
C LEU A 49 -5.87 -1.57 -11.13
N THR A 50 -5.75 -2.40 -10.10
CA THR A 50 -5.14 -2.05 -8.82
C THR A 50 -4.21 -3.17 -8.34
N LEU A 51 -3.62 -3.00 -7.15
CA LEU A 51 -2.72 -3.99 -6.54
C LEU A 51 -3.44 -5.33 -6.38
N LYS A 52 -2.76 -6.46 -6.57
CA LYS A 52 -3.38 -7.78 -6.38
C LYS A 52 -3.56 -8.09 -4.90
N ARG A 53 -2.59 -7.65 -4.10
CA ARG A 53 -2.51 -7.91 -2.66
C ARG A 53 -2.47 -6.61 -1.85
N ILE A 54 -3.39 -6.50 -0.91
CA ILE A 54 -3.41 -5.49 0.16
C ILE A 54 -3.92 -6.19 1.43
N GLU A 55 -3.04 -6.37 2.40
CA GLU A 55 -3.36 -7.06 3.66
C GLU A 55 -2.80 -6.30 4.86
N LYS A 56 -3.62 -6.14 5.90
CA LYS A 56 -3.16 -5.64 7.20
C LYS A 56 -2.29 -6.69 7.86
N SER A 57 -1.11 -6.31 8.33
CA SER A 57 -0.19 -7.22 9.01
C SER A 57 0.60 -6.50 10.09
N GLU A 58 1.13 -7.28 11.03
CA GLU A 58 2.06 -6.81 12.06
C GLU A 58 3.39 -7.54 11.88
N VAL A 59 4.45 -6.77 11.66
CA VAL A 59 5.80 -7.30 11.44
C VAL A 59 6.77 -6.59 12.37
N GLU A 60 7.52 -7.34 13.18
CA GLU A 60 8.47 -6.81 14.16
C GLU A 60 7.82 -5.75 15.11
N GLY A 61 6.57 -5.99 15.54
CA GLY A 61 5.81 -5.08 16.41
C GLY A 61 5.28 -3.82 15.72
N LYS A 62 5.41 -3.71 14.39
CA LYS A 62 4.91 -2.59 13.61
C LYS A 62 3.72 -3.01 12.77
N ILE A 63 2.60 -2.32 12.98
CA ILE A 63 1.37 -2.53 12.21
C ILE A 63 1.48 -1.76 10.89
N GLY A 64 1.20 -2.45 9.78
CA GLY A 64 1.25 -1.89 8.45
C GLY A 64 0.43 -2.68 7.43
N ILE A 65 0.70 -2.42 6.16
CA ILE A 65 0.05 -3.05 5.02
C ILE A 65 1.11 -3.79 4.21
N ILE A 66 0.92 -5.09 3.98
CA ILE A 66 1.69 -5.86 3.01
C ILE A 66 1.00 -5.73 1.66
N CYS A 67 1.77 -5.36 0.64
CA CYS A 67 1.27 -5.21 -0.73
C CYS A 67 2.34 -5.53 -1.77
N ASP A 68 1.91 -5.73 -3.01
CA ASP A 68 2.81 -6.06 -4.11
C ASP A 68 3.84 -4.94 -4.34
N ASN A 69 5.08 -5.32 -4.67
CA ASN A 69 6.10 -4.36 -5.07
C ASN A 69 5.90 -3.91 -6.53
N VAL A 70 5.20 -2.79 -6.74
CA VAL A 70 4.95 -2.23 -8.08
C VAL A 70 6.19 -1.70 -8.80
N ASN A 71 7.30 -1.46 -8.11
CA ASN A 71 8.55 -1.05 -8.76
C ASN A 71 9.19 -2.17 -9.60
N CYS A 72 8.58 -3.36 -9.65
CA CYS A 72 9.02 -4.51 -10.43
C CYS A 72 8.02 -4.94 -11.52
N PHE A 73 6.96 -4.16 -11.79
CA PHE A 73 5.96 -4.49 -12.82
C PHE A 73 6.01 -3.49 -13.99
N ASP A 74 6.02 -4.04 -15.21
CA ASP A 74 6.01 -3.35 -16.52
C ASP A 74 4.82 -2.39 -16.74
N ASP A 75 5.02 -1.41 -17.64
CA ASP A 75 4.10 -0.64 -18.53
C ASP A 75 2.60 -0.47 -18.16
N LYS A 76 2.23 -0.55 -16.89
CA LYS A 76 0.83 -0.47 -16.45
C LYS A 76 0.62 0.63 -15.43
N ILE A 77 -0.43 1.41 -15.64
CA ILE A 77 -0.89 2.44 -14.71
C ILE A 77 -1.83 1.78 -13.71
N TYR A 78 -1.42 1.76 -12.44
CA TYR A 78 -2.25 1.27 -11.34
C TYR A 78 -3.06 2.42 -10.74
N VAL A 79 -4.35 2.18 -10.52
CA VAL A 79 -5.23 3.10 -9.82
C VAL A 79 -5.07 2.91 -8.32
N THR A 80 -4.73 3.99 -7.63
CA THR A 80 -4.62 4.03 -6.17
C THR A 80 -5.67 4.96 -5.58
N TYR A 81 -5.89 4.90 -4.27
CA TYR A 81 -6.80 5.82 -3.56
C TYR A 81 -6.53 7.29 -3.92
N ASN A 82 -5.25 7.69 -3.97
CA ASN A 82 -4.86 9.06 -4.30
C ASN A 82 -5.11 9.42 -5.78
N SER A 83 -5.43 8.45 -6.64
CA SER A 83 -5.72 8.65 -8.06
C SER A 83 -7.20 8.97 -8.34
N LEU A 84 -8.10 8.69 -7.38
CA LEU A 84 -9.55 8.88 -7.54
C LEU A 84 -10.06 10.22 -6.99
N TYR A 85 -9.28 10.88 -6.14
CA TYR A 85 -9.60 12.20 -5.60
C TYR A 85 -8.75 13.23 -6.33
N SER A 86 -9.37 13.90 -7.31
CA SER A 86 -8.88 15.19 -7.80
C SER A 86 -9.35 16.23 -6.80
N ASP A 87 -8.46 16.77 -5.98
CA ASP A 87 -8.75 18.01 -5.27
C ASP A 87 -8.97 19.10 -6.32
N SER A 88 -10.23 19.42 -6.58
CA SER A 88 -10.69 20.64 -7.24
C SER A 88 -11.41 21.52 -6.22
#